data_AF-A0A8B9R8P3-F1
#
_entry.id   AF-A0A8B9R8P3-F1
#
_cell.length_a   1.000
_cell.length_b   1.000
_cell.length_c   1.000
_cell.angle_alpha   90.00
_cell.angle_beta   90.00
_cell.angle_gamma   90.00
#
_symmetry.space_group_name_H-M   'P 1'
#
loop_
_entity.id
_entity.type
_entity.pdbx_description
1 polymer ?
#
loop_
_entity_poly.entity_id
_entity_poly.type
_entity_poly.pdbx_seq_one_letter_code
_entity_poly.pdbx_strand_id
1 'polypeptide(L)'
;MQKKKQVHIHKASAYADIQWEQPHQPDGPHRDPLHYPHRDILPVASYAPQPDYMVGDDDLIKPKKLINPVKASKSHQELHRELLMNHKRGVENKPELQRVLEQRKREQMIKQRKLEEEARRKISPLEQELLKRHKKLEELEREQEQQEECSRSAPEFIKVKENLRRTSFTSSAEKEV
;
A
#
# COMPACT_ATOMS: atom_id res chain seq x y z
N MET A 1 -26.65 -38.20 45.87
CA MET A 1 -25.24 -38.10 45.40
C MET A 1 -25.16 -37.07 44.28
N GLN A 2 -24.59 -35.89 44.51
CA GLN A 2 -24.39 -34.87 43.47
C GLN A 2 -22.95 -34.95 42.95
N LYS A 3 -22.77 -35.07 41.63
CA LYS A 3 -21.46 -34.92 40.98
C LYS A 3 -21.35 -33.51 40.40
N LYS A 4 -20.57 -32.64 41.03
CA LYS A 4 -20.17 -31.34 40.49
C LYS A 4 -19.10 -31.57 39.42
N LYS A 5 -19.35 -31.17 38.17
CA LYS A 5 -18.30 -31.11 37.13
C LYS A 5 -17.63 -29.74 37.23
N GLN A 6 -16.36 -29.72 37.61
CA GLN A 6 -15.50 -28.55 37.43
C GLN A 6 -15.21 -28.38 35.94
N VAL A 7 -15.43 -27.17 35.43
CA VAL A 7 -15.04 -26.78 34.07
C VAL A 7 -13.84 -25.85 34.22
N HIS A 8 -12.64 -26.38 34.02
CA HIS A 8 -11.42 -25.56 34.01
C HIS A 8 -11.32 -24.82 32.68
N ILE A 9 -11.47 -23.50 32.73
CA ILE A 9 -11.22 -22.59 31.62
C ILE A 9 -9.70 -22.45 31.47
N HIS A 10 -9.13 -23.03 30.43
CA HIS A 10 -7.76 -22.74 30.01
C HIS A 10 -7.79 -21.67 28.93
N LYS A 11 -7.57 -20.41 29.31
CA LYS A 11 -7.20 -19.36 28.35
C LYS A 11 -5.70 -19.46 28.12
N ALA A 12 -5.30 -20.14 27.05
CA ALA A 12 -3.94 -20.05 26.53
C ALA A 12 -4.00 -19.32 25.19
N SER A 13 -3.61 -18.05 25.20
CA SER A 13 -3.34 -17.28 23.98
C SER A 13 -2.07 -17.84 23.34
N ALA A 14 -2.21 -18.60 22.25
CA ALA A 14 -1.11 -19.27 21.57
C ALA A 14 -0.38 -18.37 20.55
N TYR A 15 -0.48 -17.05 20.69
CA TYR A 15 0.05 -16.11 19.69
C TYR A 15 0.69 -14.89 20.38
N ALA A 16 1.80 -15.12 21.06
CA ALA A 16 2.65 -14.07 21.59
C ALA A 16 4.10 -14.57 21.65
N ASP A 17 4.68 -14.86 20.50
CA ASP A 17 6.12 -14.68 20.25
C ASP A 17 6.45 -15.14 18.85
N ILE A 18 6.37 -14.19 17.92
CA ILE A 18 7.00 -14.33 16.62
C ILE A 18 7.70 -12.99 16.35
N GLN A 19 8.78 -12.73 17.10
CA GLN A 19 9.83 -11.83 16.65
C GLN A 19 10.63 -12.55 15.58
N TRP A 20 10.24 -12.43 14.31
CA TRP A 20 11.12 -12.85 13.22
C TRP A 20 12.15 -11.75 12.96
N GLU A 21 13.42 -12.18 13.02
CA GLU A 21 14.67 -11.46 12.80
C GLU A 21 14.67 -10.47 11.63
N GLN A 22 15.42 -9.39 11.84
CA GLN A 22 15.80 -8.42 10.81
C GLN A 22 16.58 -9.09 9.66
N PRO A 23 16.44 -8.65 8.40
CA PRO A 23 17.29 -9.14 7.33
C PRO A 23 18.73 -8.64 7.51
N HIS A 24 19.67 -9.57 7.64
CA HIS A 24 21.10 -9.30 7.48
C HIS A 24 21.36 -8.68 6.09
N GLN A 25 22.01 -7.51 6.08
CA GLN A 25 22.62 -6.92 4.88
C GLN A 25 23.88 -7.72 4.51
N PRO A 26 24.11 -8.07 3.24
CA PRO A 26 25.43 -8.52 2.81
C PRO A 26 26.26 -7.32 2.32
N ASP A 27 27.44 -7.21 2.92
CA ASP A 27 28.50 -6.24 2.64
C ASP A 27 29.12 -6.36 1.23
N GLY A 28 29.50 -5.22 0.63
CA GLY A 28 30.71 -5.08 -0.19
C GLY A 28 30.64 -5.30 -1.72
N PRO A 29 31.48 -4.60 -2.52
CA PRO A 29 31.23 -4.31 -3.93
C PRO A 29 31.71 -5.41 -4.88
N HIS A 30 30.81 -5.93 -5.73
CA HIS A 30 31.18 -6.82 -6.83
C HIS A 30 31.73 -5.97 -7.99
N ARG A 31 33.06 -6.01 -8.16
CA ARG A 31 33.77 -5.48 -9.33
C ARG A 31 33.23 -6.13 -10.62
N ASP A 32 32.73 -5.31 -11.53
CA ASP A 32 32.39 -5.69 -12.91
C ASP A 32 33.63 -6.25 -13.66
N PRO A 33 33.62 -7.51 -14.14
CA PRO A 33 34.77 -8.10 -14.83
C PRO A 33 34.97 -7.74 -16.32
N LEU A 34 34.29 -6.73 -16.87
CA LEU A 34 34.32 -6.47 -18.34
C LEU A 34 34.82 -5.08 -18.74
N HIS A 35 35.82 -4.55 -18.03
CA HIS A 35 36.62 -3.45 -18.56
C HIS A 35 37.86 -4.01 -19.26
N TYR A 36 37.77 -4.27 -20.57
CA TYR A 36 38.94 -4.52 -21.40
C TYR A 36 39.48 -3.19 -21.93
N PRO A 37 40.79 -2.92 -21.83
CA PRO A 37 41.38 -1.66 -22.26
C PRO A 37 41.37 -1.61 -23.79
N HIS A 38 40.89 -0.49 -24.32
CA HIS A 38 41.04 -0.12 -25.72
C HIS A 38 42.53 0.00 -26.02
N ARG A 39 43.10 -0.96 -26.77
CA ARG A 39 44.52 -0.95 -27.11
C ARG A 39 44.75 0.09 -28.20
N ASP A 40 45.55 1.09 -27.85
CA ASP A 40 45.98 2.19 -28.68
C ASP A 40 46.63 1.72 -29.99
N ILE A 41 46.27 2.42 -31.05
CA ILE A 41 46.78 2.29 -32.41
C ILE A 41 48.24 2.79 -32.43
N LEU A 42 49.17 1.99 -32.96
CA LEU A 42 50.50 2.46 -33.36
C LEU A 42 50.74 2.21 -34.86
N PRO A 43 51.15 3.22 -35.63
CA PRO A 43 51.33 3.14 -37.08
C PRO A 43 52.81 2.90 -37.41
N VAL A 44 53.19 1.67 -37.79
CA VAL A 44 54.53 1.43 -38.35
C VAL A 44 54.43 0.36 -39.44
N ALA A 45 54.39 0.83 -40.68
CA ALA A 45 55.14 0.29 -41.82
C ALA A 45 54.76 1.10 -43.07
N SER A 46 55.18 2.37 -43.11
CA SER A 46 55.50 3.05 -44.37
C SER A 46 56.67 2.32 -45.03
N TYR A 47 56.82 2.44 -46.35
CA TYR A 47 57.85 1.83 -47.22
C TYR A 47 57.46 0.51 -47.91
N ALA A 48 56.44 0.60 -48.77
CA ALA A 48 56.50 -0.06 -50.07
C ALA A 48 56.03 0.95 -51.13
N PRO A 49 56.78 1.19 -52.23
CA PRO A 49 56.34 2.11 -53.27
C PRO A 49 55.08 1.52 -53.93
N GLN A 50 53.98 2.26 -53.85
CA GLN A 50 52.75 1.92 -54.56
C GLN A 50 53.01 2.08 -56.07
N PRO A 51 52.85 1.01 -56.87
CA PRO A 51 52.90 1.15 -58.32
C PRO A 51 51.69 1.96 -58.81
N ASP A 52 52.00 2.90 -59.70
CA ASP A 52 51.06 3.78 -60.36
C ASP A 52 50.31 3.00 -61.45
N TYR A 53 49.09 2.57 -61.14
CA TYR A 53 48.13 2.14 -62.13
C TYR A 53 46.82 2.91 -61.93
N MET A 54 46.69 3.97 -62.72
CA MET A 54 45.52 4.34 -63.50
C MET A 54 44.16 3.90 -62.92
N VAL A 55 43.45 4.87 -62.36
CA VAL A 55 42.03 5.18 -62.58
C VAL A 55 41.15 3.96 -62.93
N GLY A 56 40.48 3.44 -61.90
CA GLY A 56 39.42 2.45 -62.02
C GLY A 56 38.73 2.16 -60.70
N ASP A 57 38.54 3.20 -59.87
CA ASP A 57 38.01 3.07 -58.50
C ASP A 57 36.46 3.01 -58.45
N ASP A 58 35.80 2.69 -59.57
CA ASP A 58 34.35 2.51 -59.66
C ASP A 58 33.92 1.02 -59.69
N ASP A 59 34.86 0.07 -59.80
CA ASP A 59 34.57 -1.38 -59.82
C ASP A 59 34.94 -2.12 -58.52
N LEU A 60 35.37 -1.41 -57.47
CA LEU A 60 35.54 -2.03 -56.15
C LEU A 60 34.16 -2.33 -55.55
N ILE A 61 33.78 -3.61 -55.47
CA ILE A 61 32.61 -4.07 -54.71
C ILE A 61 32.81 -3.69 -53.25
N LYS A 62 32.20 -2.58 -52.83
CA LYS A 62 32.19 -2.16 -51.43
C LYS A 62 31.47 -3.25 -50.64
N PRO A 63 32.07 -3.78 -49.55
CA PRO A 63 31.43 -4.80 -48.75
C PRO A 63 30.08 -4.26 -48.24
N LYS A 64 29.00 -4.83 -48.77
CA LYS A 64 27.64 -4.47 -48.41
C LYS A 64 27.42 -4.97 -46.99
N LYS A 65 27.08 -4.06 -46.06
CA LYS A 65 26.79 -4.43 -44.68
C LYS A 65 25.60 -5.41 -44.69
N LEU A 66 25.89 -6.69 -44.49
CA LEU A 66 24.87 -7.72 -44.37
C LEU A 66 24.01 -7.37 -43.15
N ILE A 67 22.70 -7.38 -43.36
CA ILE A 67 21.77 -7.09 -42.28
C ILE A 67 21.82 -8.28 -41.33
N ASN A 68 22.25 -8.02 -40.09
CA ASN A 68 22.30 -9.05 -39.06
C ASN A 68 20.87 -9.59 -38.83
N PRO A 69 20.59 -10.87 -39.06
CA PRO A 69 19.24 -11.43 -38.97
C PRO A 69 18.60 -11.25 -37.58
N VAL A 70 19.40 -11.26 -36.52
CA VAL A 70 18.97 -10.99 -35.13
C VAL A 70 18.53 -9.54 -34.96
N LYS A 71 19.20 -8.62 -35.64
CA LYS A 71 18.83 -7.19 -35.63
C LYS A 71 17.79 -6.84 -36.71
N ALA A 72 17.62 -7.66 -37.75
CA ALA A 72 16.57 -7.48 -38.75
C ALA A 72 15.20 -7.86 -38.18
N SER A 73 15.15 -8.89 -37.33
CA SER A 73 13.91 -9.37 -36.72
C SER A 73 13.49 -8.49 -35.54
N LYS A 74 12.48 -7.63 -35.74
CA LYS A 74 11.88 -6.82 -34.67
C LYS A 74 11.34 -7.68 -33.53
N SER A 75 10.69 -8.80 -33.86
CA SER A 75 10.16 -9.75 -32.86
C SER A 75 11.25 -10.29 -31.93
N HIS A 76 12.41 -10.66 -32.47
CA HIS A 76 13.51 -11.15 -31.65
C HIS A 76 14.10 -10.06 -30.74
N GLN A 77 14.26 -8.84 -31.27
CA GLN A 77 14.71 -7.71 -30.45
C GLN A 77 13.72 -7.34 -29.34
N GLU A 78 12.43 -7.41 -29.64
CA GLU A 78 11.34 -7.14 -28.73
C GLU A 78 11.31 -8.15 -27.59
N LEU A 79 11.45 -9.44 -27.90
CA LEU A 79 11.62 -10.48 -26.90
C LEU A 79 12.84 -10.23 -26.00
N HIS A 80 14.00 -9.91 -26.58
CA HIS A 80 15.19 -9.59 -25.80
C HIS A 80 14.97 -8.41 -24.85
N ARG A 81 14.31 -7.35 -25.34
CA ARG A 81 13.95 -6.18 -24.53
C ARG A 81 12.99 -6.55 -23.40
N GLU A 82 11.97 -7.34 -23.68
CA GLU A 82 10.99 -7.78 -22.68
C GLU A 82 11.61 -8.68 -21.62
N LEU A 83 12.48 -9.61 -22.00
CA LEU A 83 13.21 -10.47 -21.06
C LEU A 83 14.09 -9.65 -20.12
N LEU A 84 14.82 -8.67 -20.65
CA LEU A 84 15.62 -7.75 -19.83
C LEU A 84 14.74 -6.88 -18.93
N MET A 85 13.60 -6.39 -19.42
CA MET A 85 12.67 -5.59 -18.62
C MET A 85 12.05 -6.41 -17.49
N ASN A 86 11.68 -7.66 -17.74
CA ASN A 86 11.17 -8.59 -16.73
C ASN A 86 12.23 -8.91 -15.68
N HIS A 87 13.47 -9.18 -16.09
CA HIS A 87 14.57 -9.39 -15.15
C HIS A 87 14.86 -8.15 -14.31
N LYS A 88 14.91 -6.96 -14.94
CA LYS A 88 15.24 -5.69 -14.28
C LYS A 88 14.12 -5.14 -13.40
N ARG A 89 12.85 -5.36 -13.77
CA ARG A 89 11.68 -4.96 -12.97
C ARG A 89 11.32 -5.99 -11.91
N GLY A 90 11.99 -7.14 -11.90
CA GLY A 90 11.57 -8.31 -11.16
C GLY A 90 10.26 -8.83 -11.73
N VAL A 91 10.31 -9.94 -12.46
CA VAL A 91 9.17 -10.87 -12.49
C VAL A 91 8.81 -11.09 -11.02
N GLU A 92 7.53 -11.03 -10.64
CA GLU A 92 7.12 -11.38 -9.27
C GLU A 92 7.48 -12.85 -9.00
N ASN A 93 8.77 -13.11 -8.76
CA ASN A 93 9.40 -14.39 -8.46
C ASN A 93 9.14 -14.73 -7.00
N LYS A 94 7.96 -14.43 -6.48
CA LYS A 94 7.57 -15.04 -5.22
C LYS A 94 7.47 -16.54 -5.54
N PRO A 95 8.25 -17.39 -4.87
CA PRO A 95 8.16 -18.82 -5.08
C PRO A 95 6.70 -19.25 -4.91
N GLU A 96 6.28 -20.26 -5.66
CA GLU A 96 4.88 -20.71 -5.67
C GLU A 96 4.30 -20.88 -4.27
N LEU A 97 5.09 -21.44 -3.35
CA LEU A 97 4.75 -21.56 -1.93
C LEU A 97 4.44 -20.22 -1.26
N GLN A 98 5.24 -19.18 -1.49
CA GLN A 98 5.00 -17.85 -0.93
C GLN A 98 3.72 -17.24 -1.50
N ARG A 99 3.47 -17.38 -2.81
CA ARG A 99 2.20 -16.94 -3.42
C ARG A 99 1.01 -17.66 -2.80
N VAL A 100 1.10 -18.98 -2.60
CA VAL A 100 0.04 -19.79 -1.97
C VAL A 100 -0.18 -19.38 -0.51
N LEU A 101 0.88 -19.13 0.25
CA LEU A 101 0.77 -18.67 1.64
C LEU A 101 0.16 -17.27 1.74
N GLU A 102 0.55 -16.34 0.87
CA GLU A 102 -0.04 -15.01 0.80
C GLU A 102 -1.50 -15.06 0.37
N GLN A 103 -1.83 -15.90 -0.61
CA GLN A 103 -3.19 -16.14 -1.06
C GLN A 103 -4.05 -16.70 0.09
N ARG A 104 -3.55 -17.71 0.80
CA ARG A 104 -4.23 -18.30 1.96
C ARG A 104 -4.46 -17.27 3.07
N LYS A 105 -3.48 -16.42 3.37
CA LYS A 105 -3.62 -15.32 4.34
C LYS A 105 -4.69 -14.33 3.90
N ARG A 106 -4.70 -13.93 2.63
CA ARG A 106 -5.72 -13.04 2.06
C ARG A 106 -7.12 -13.66 2.14
N GLU A 107 -7.25 -14.93 1.76
CA GLU A 107 -8.51 -15.66 1.83
C GLU A 107 -9.05 -15.79 3.26
N GLN A 108 -8.18 -16.03 4.24
CA GLN A 108 -8.56 -16.04 5.65
C GLN A 108 -9.09 -14.68 6.12
N MET A 109 -8.41 -13.59 5.79
CA MET A 109 -8.87 -12.24 6.12
C MET A 109 -10.21 -11.92 5.46
N ILE A 110 -10.36 -12.26 4.18
CA ILE A 110 -11.62 -12.06 3.44
C ILE A 110 -12.75 -12.86 4.09
N LYS A 111 -12.51 -14.12 4.45
CA LYS A 111 -13.50 -14.97 5.12
C LYS A 111 -13.91 -14.40 6.48
N GLN A 112 -12.96 -13.93 7.28
CA GLN A 112 -13.22 -13.29 8.55
C GLN A 112 -14.06 -12.01 8.38
N ARG A 113 -13.67 -11.15 7.44
CA ARG A 113 -14.43 -9.92 7.12
C ARG A 113 -15.84 -10.22 6.64
N LYS A 114 -16.01 -11.24 5.81
CA LYS A 114 -17.33 -11.67 5.31
C LYS A 114 -18.22 -12.19 6.44
N LEU A 115 -17.68 -12.93 7.40
CA LEU A 115 -18.43 -13.38 8.58
C LEU A 115 -18.83 -12.22 9.47
N GLU A 116 -17.96 -11.23 9.68
CA GLU A 116 -18.29 -10.01 10.41
C GLU A 116 -19.37 -9.20 9.67
N GLU A 117 -19.24 -9.05 8.35
CA GLU A 117 -20.23 -8.35 7.54
C GLU A 117 -21.57 -9.09 7.54
N GLU A 118 -21.57 -10.42 7.49
CA GLU A 118 -22.79 -11.23 7.60
C GLU A 118 -23.42 -11.13 8.99
N ALA A 119 -22.63 -11.08 10.06
CA ALA A 119 -23.11 -10.81 11.42
C ALA A 119 -23.71 -9.40 11.52
N ARG A 120 -23.05 -8.40 10.92
CA ARG A 120 -23.57 -7.02 10.81
C ARG A 120 -24.85 -6.94 9.98
N ARG A 121 -24.95 -7.71 8.89
CA ARG A 121 -26.16 -7.81 8.07
C ARG A 121 -27.29 -8.55 8.78
N LYS A 122 -26.94 -9.50 9.66
CA LYS A 122 -27.87 -10.21 10.54
C LYS A 122 -28.25 -9.41 11.80
N ILE A 123 -27.73 -8.19 11.99
CA ILE A 123 -28.23 -7.29 13.03
C ILE A 123 -29.74 -7.14 12.83
N SER A 124 -30.49 -7.58 13.84
CA SER A 124 -31.96 -7.54 13.82
C SER A 124 -32.43 -6.11 13.54
N PRO A 125 -33.54 -5.90 12.79
CA PRO A 125 -34.10 -4.57 12.59
C PRO A 125 -34.25 -3.77 13.90
N LEU A 126 -34.57 -4.45 15.01
CA LEU A 126 -34.63 -3.86 16.35
C LEU A 126 -33.26 -3.38 16.85
N GLU A 127 -32.22 -4.17 16.65
CA GLU A 127 -30.86 -3.84 17.10
C GLU A 127 -30.26 -2.67 16.30
N GLN A 128 -30.61 -2.56 15.01
CA GLN A 128 -30.29 -1.37 14.22
C GLN A 128 -30.98 -0.12 14.78
N GLU A 129 -32.24 -0.23 15.20
CA GLU A 129 -32.99 0.89 15.78
C GLU A 129 -32.45 1.29 17.16
N LEU A 130 -32.07 0.30 17.99
CA LEU A 130 -31.38 0.57 19.26
C LEU A 130 -30.07 1.31 19.04
N LEU A 131 -29.26 0.90 18.05
CA LEU A 131 -28.00 1.57 17.73
C LEU A 131 -28.23 3.02 17.26
N LYS A 132 -29.23 3.25 16.40
CA LYS A 132 -29.61 4.61 15.99
C LYS A 132 -30.05 5.47 17.17
N ARG A 133 -30.89 4.92 18.06
CA ARG A 133 -31.36 5.62 19.25
C ARG A 133 -30.21 5.94 20.19
N HIS A 134 -29.29 5.00 20.39
CA HIS A 134 -28.10 5.22 21.21
C HIS A 134 -27.24 6.34 20.65
N LYS A 135 -26.93 6.32 19.36
CA LYS A 135 -26.18 7.39 18.68
C LYS A 135 -26.85 8.76 18.83
N LYS A 136 -28.18 8.81 18.68
CA LYS A 136 -28.93 10.06 18.85
C LYS A 136 -28.87 10.59 20.29
N LEU A 137 -28.88 9.71 21.28
CA LEU A 137 -28.73 10.11 22.68
C LEU A 137 -27.31 10.63 22.96
N GLU A 138 -26.28 9.97 22.42
CA GLU A 138 -24.88 10.41 22.53
C GLU A 138 -24.66 11.79 21.91
N GLU A 139 -25.26 12.06 20.73
CA GLU A 139 -25.21 13.40 20.10
C GLU A 139 -25.87 14.46 20.98
N LEU A 140 -27.04 14.17 21.56
CA LEU A 140 -27.76 15.09 22.44
C LEU A 140 -26.99 15.36 23.75
N GLU A 141 -26.39 14.34 24.35
CA GLU A 141 -25.55 14.48 25.55
C GLU A 141 -24.35 15.39 25.27
N ARG A 142 -23.70 15.18 24.12
CA ARG A 142 -22.56 16.01 23.68
C ARG A 142 -22.98 17.46 23.38
N GLU A 143 -24.16 17.68 22.82
CA GLU A 143 -24.72 19.03 22.61
C GLU A 143 -25.06 19.70 23.94
N GLN A 144 -25.62 18.95 24.89
CA GLN A 144 -25.91 19.45 26.23
C GLN A 144 -24.63 19.85 26.98
N GLU A 145 -23.60 19.02 26.95
CA GLU A 145 -22.29 19.34 27.54
C GLU A 145 -21.69 20.61 26.92
N GLN A 146 -21.73 20.74 25.59
CA GLN A 146 -21.27 21.95 24.89
C GLN A 146 -22.10 23.18 25.28
N GLN A 147 -23.40 23.04 25.43
CA GLN A 147 -24.28 24.14 25.83
C GLN A 147 -24.05 24.55 27.28
N GLU A 148 -23.82 23.59 28.18
CA GLU A 148 -23.44 23.84 29.57
C GLU A 148 -22.07 24.50 29.65
N GLU A 149 -21.10 24.08 28.85
CA GLU A 149 -19.78 24.70 28.74
C GLU A 149 -19.88 26.14 28.22
N CYS A 150 -20.66 26.37 27.16
CA CYS A 150 -20.93 27.70 26.63
C CYS A 150 -21.63 28.60 27.67
N SER A 151 -22.58 28.04 28.43
CA SER A 151 -23.26 28.73 29.53
C SER A 151 -22.32 29.05 30.69
N ARG A 152 -21.43 28.13 31.08
CA ARG A 152 -20.40 28.35 32.11
C ARG A 152 -19.41 29.43 31.68
N SER A 153 -18.99 29.41 30.42
CA SER A 153 -18.09 30.41 29.83
C SER A 153 -18.78 31.74 29.52
N ALA A 154 -20.12 31.82 29.59
CA ALA A 154 -20.85 33.04 29.29
C ALA A 154 -20.64 34.12 30.39
N PRO A 155 -20.51 35.41 30.01
CA PRO A 155 -20.43 36.51 30.95
C PRO A 155 -21.63 36.58 31.91
N GLU A 156 -21.41 37.08 33.13
CA GLU A 156 -22.43 37.11 34.19
C GLU A 156 -23.71 37.87 33.82
N PHE A 157 -23.59 39.00 33.11
CA PHE A 157 -24.75 39.80 32.73
C PHE A 157 -25.69 39.06 31.76
N ILE A 158 -25.16 38.16 30.91
CA ILE A 158 -25.97 37.31 30.04
C ILE A 158 -26.76 36.29 30.87
N LYS A 159 -26.12 35.66 31.87
CA LYS A 159 -26.75 34.71 32.79
C LYS A 159 -27.87 35.37 33.61
N VAL A 160 -27.62 36.56 34.16
CA VAL A 160 -28.62 37.33 34.92
C VAL A 160 -29.82 37.70 34.04
N LYS A 161 -29.58 38.14 32.79
CA LYS A 161 -30.64 38.47 31.83
C LYS A 161 -31.49 37.25 31.47
N GLU A 162 -30.88 36.09 31.24
CA GLU A 162 -31.61 34.86 30.96
C GLU A 162 -32.46 34.42 32.15
N ASN A 163 -31.91 34.44 33.37
CA ASN A 163 -32.64 34.10 34.60
C ASN A 163 -33.86 35.00 34.80
N LEU A 164 -33.71 36.31 34.59
CA LEU A 164 -34.83 37.26 34.68
C LEU A 164 -35.89 37.00 33.60
N ARG A 165 -35.49 36.58 32.39
CA ARG A 165 -36.41 36.15 31.33
C ARG A 165 -37.17 34.88 31.73
N ARG A 166 -36.51 33.90 32.34
CA ARG A 166 -37.15 32.64 32.76
C ARG A 166 -38.18 32.87 33.86
N THR A 167 -37.89 33.74 34.83
CA THR A 167 -38.82 34.06 35.92
C THR A 167 -39.95 35.00 35.49
N SER A 168 -39.77 35.82 34.46
CA SER A 168 -40.86 36.67 33.94
C SER A 168 -41.97 35.88 33.24
N PHE A 169 -41.69 34.71 32.67
CA PHE A 169 -42.72 33.87 32.04
C PHE A 169 -43.55 33.08 33.07
N THR A 170 -43.02 32.78 34.25
CA THR A 170 -43.76 32.11 35.32
C THR A 170 -44.65 33.09 36.09
N SER A 171 -44.28 34.37 36.19
CA SER A 171 -45.08 35.39 36.88
C SER A 171 -46.29 35.89 36.09
N SER A 172 -46.34 35.71 34.77
CA SER A 172 -47.52 36.03 33.96
C SER A 172 -48.61 34.96 34.01
N ALA A 173 -48.28 33.73 34.41
CA ALA A 173 -49.23 32.61 34.48
C ALA A 173 -50.09 32.60 35.76
N GLU A 174 -49.72 33.37 36.79
CA GLU A 174 -50.45 33.45 38.07
C GLU A 174 -51.46 34.62 38.14
N LYS A 175 -51.71 35.33 37.02
CA LYS A 175 -52.59 36.52 36.98
C LYS A 175 -53.96 36.34 36.33
N GLU A 176 -54.38 35.11 36.07
CA GLU A 176 -55.78 34.79 35.70
C GLU A 176 -56.42 33.86 36.74
N VAL A 177 -56.91 34.44 37.85
CA VAL A 177 -58.00 33.92 38.71
C VAL A 177 -58.77 35.10 39.29
#